data_AF-A0A0F9P2T2-F1
#
_entry.id   AF-A0A0F9P2T2-F1
#
_cell.length_a   1.000
_cell.length_b   1.000
_cell.length_c   1.000
_cell.angle_alpha   90.00
_cell.angle_beta   90.00
_cell.angle_gamma   90.00
#
_symmetry.space_group_name_H-M   'P 1'
#
loop_
_entity.id
_entity.type
_entity.pdbx_description
1 polymer ?
#
loop_
_entity_poly.entity_id
_entity_poly.type
_entity_poly.pdbx_seq_one_letter_code
_entity_poly.pdbx_strand_id
1 'polypeptide(L)'
;MKENPITIGFDDASFNLKSGSKTTYLIGVVCQGFRMAKVIKAEIKIDGYDSTEKLIELVVENQKHVQYILTHTITFGGFNLINLRKIYKETEKPIIAINDRNVDLKAVLNTLKQKFPKNYKQKVRNIINAGNLYQTKIQTAGGLSSLYFHKKGIKIHEVETLLQKTCIDSKLPECIRIAHLIGKMF
;
A
#
# COMPACT_ATOMS: atom_id res chain seq x y z
N MET A 1 9.87 5.84 18.30
CA MET A 1 9.87 6.24 16.88
C MET A 1 10.57 7.59 16.73
N LYS A 2 11.29 7.84 15.62
CA LYS A 2 11.98 9.13 15.38
C LYS A 2 10.98 10.28 15.21
N GLU A 3 11.45 11.52 15.33
CA GLU A 3 10.65 12.71 15.04
C GLU A 3 10.16 12.69 13.59
N ASN A 4 11.11 12.53 12.66
CA ASN A 4 10.87 12.41 11.22
C ASN A 4 11.17 10.96 10.77
N PRO A 5 10.20 10.04 10.85
CA PRO A 5 10.39 8.66 10.40
C PRO A 5 10.61 8.61 8.88
N ILE A 6 11.43 7.67 8.42
CA ILE A 6 11.65 7.48 6.98
C ILE A 6 10.72 6.39 6.46
N THR A 7 9.78 6.77 5.62
CA THR A 7 8.78 5.88 5.03
C THR A 7 9.02 5.70 3.55
N ILE A 8 8.59 4.57 3.02
CA ILE A 8 8.35 4.40 1.59
C ILE A 8 6.87 4.11 1.36
N GLY A 9 6.21 4.99 0.62
CA GLY A 9 4.80 4.91 0.28
C GLY A 9 4.61 4.35 -1.12
N PHE A 10 3.65 3.45 -1.31
CA PHE A 10 3.31 2.89 -2.62
C PHE A 10 1.84 3.09 -2.99
N ASP A 11 1.63 3.44 -4.26
CA ASP A 11 0.34 3.40 -4.96
C ASP A 11 0.59 3.00 -6.44
N ASP A 12 -0.45 2.59 -7.16
CA ASP A 12 -0.34 2.31 -8.59
C ASP A 12 -0.85 3.46 -9.47
N ALA A 13 -0.29 3.51 -10.67
CA ALA A 13 -0.70 4.44 -11.70
C ALA A 13 -2.08 4.06 -12.27
N SER A 14 -2.82 5.08 -12.71
CA SER A 14 -4.06 4.90 -13.44
C SER A 14 -3.82 4.03 -14.68
N PHE A 15 -4.79 3.17 -15.00
CA PHE A 15 -4.73 2.35 -16.20
C PHE A 15 -6.12 2.19 -16.80
N ASN A 16 -6.16 2.06 -18.13
CA ASN A 16 -7.39 1.85 -18.86
C ASN A 16 -7.43 0.44 -19.44
N LEU A 17 -8.37 -0.38 -18.98
CA LEU A 17 -8.57 -1.74 -19.50
C LEU A 17 -8.93 -1.76 -20.99
N LYS A 18 -9.48 -0.67 -21.53
CA LYS A 18 -9.88 -0.55 -22.95
C LYS A 18 -8.70 -0.30 -23.89
N SER A 19 -7.57 0.19 -23.38
CA SER A 19 -6.39 0.46 -24.23
C SER A 19 -5.62 -0.81 -24.59
N GLY A 20 -5.95 -1.95 -23.98
CA GLY A 20 -5.23 -3.21 -24.16
C GLY A 20 -3.91 -3.29 -23.38
N SER A 21 -3.59 -2.29 -22.55
CA SER A 21 -2.41 -2.36 -21.68
C SER A 21 -2.51 -3.56 -20.74
N LYS A 22 -1.41 -4.31 -20.62
CA LYS A 22 -1.30 -5.48 -19.72
C LYS A 22 -0.59 -5.13 -18.42
N THR A 23 -0.02 -3.94 -18.34
CA THR A 23 0.80 -3.50 -17.22
C THR A 23 0.46 -2.07 -16.80
N THR A 24 0.78 -1.75 -15.56
CA THR A 24 0.73 -0.40 -14.99
C THR A 24 1.99 -0.17 -14.16
N TYR A 25 2.21 1.07 -13.72
CA TYR A 25 3.32 1.40 -12.85
C TYR A 25 2.94 1.26 -11.38
N LEU A 26 3.78 0.57 -10.61
CA LEU A 26 3.84 0.70 -9.16
C LEU A 26 4.77 1.86 -8.83
N ILE A 27 4.25 2.90 -8.19
CA ILE A 27 4.99 4.11 -7.82
C ILE A 27 5.38 4.03 -6.35
N GLY A 28 6.67 4.19 -6.05
CA GLY A 28 7.20 4.28 -4.71
C GLY A 28 7.74 5.68 -4.42
N VAL A 29 7.40 6.24 -3.26
CA VAL A 29 7.90 7.55 -2.82
C VAL A 29 8.51 7.42 -1.43
N VAL A 30 9.78 7.77 -1.31
CA VAL A 30 10.49 7.82 -0.02
C VAL A 30 10.31 9.20 0.59
N CYS A 31 9.83 9.27 1.83
CA CYS A 31 9.71 10.50 2.60
C CYS A 31 10.48 10.41 3.91
N GLN A 32 11.02 11.55 4.37
CA GLN A 32 11.49 11.73 5.75
C GLN A 32 10.50 12.67 6.47
N GLY A 33 9.69 12.10 7.36
CA GLY A 33 8.47 12.75 7.82
C GLY A 33 7.53 12.94 6.63
N PHE A 34 7.21 14.19 6.30
CA PHE A 34 6.40 14.56 5.14
C PHE A 34 7.21 15.02 3.92
N ARG A 35 8.54 15.18 4.05
CA ARG A 35 9.39 15.68 2.98
C ARG A 35 9.78 14.55 2.02
N MET A 36 9.42 14.70 0.75
CA MET A 36 9.82 13.76 -0.31
C MET A 36 11.33 13.81 -0.51
N ALA A 37 11.97 12.63 -0.53
CA ALA A 37 13.39 12.46 -0.74
C ALA A 37 13.72 11.77 -2.08
N LYS A 38 12.88 10.82 -2.51
CA LYS A 38 13.12 10.03 -3.73
C LYS A 38 11.81 9.49 -4.30
N VAL A 39 11.72 9.41 -5.62
CA VAL A 39 10.66 8.68 -6.34
C VAL A 39 11.30 7.51 -7.08
N ILE A 40 10.66 6.35 -7.02
CA ILE A 40 11.02 5.14 -7.75
C ILE A 40 9.77 4.54 -8.38
N LYS A 41 9.94 3.69 -9.39
CA LYS A 41 8.83 2.97 -10.00
C LYS A 41 9.26 1.61 -10.51
N ALA A 42 8.31 0.70 -10.62
CA ALA A 42 8.44 -0.55 -11.36
C ALA A 42 7.18 -0.80 -12.19
N GLU A 43 7.30 -1.62 -13.23
CA GLU A 43 6.15 -2.10 -13.97
C GLU A 43 5.59 -3.37 -13.31
N ILE A 44 4.27 -3.44 -13.18
CA ILE A 44 3.54 -4.60 -12.64
C ILE A 44 2.41 -5.01 -13.60
N LYS A 45 2.04 -6.28 -13.58
CA LYS A 45 0.92 -6.78 -14.39
C LYS A 45 -0.42 -6.34 -13.82
N ILE A 46 -1.32 -5.86 -14.68
CA ILE A 46 -2.72 -5.62 -14.30
C ILE A 46 -3.35 -6.98 -13.95
N ASP A 47 -4.03 -7.02 -12.80
CA ASP A 47 -4.63 -8.22 -12.21
C ASP A 47 -3.65 -9.40 -11.98
N GLY A 48 -2.34 -9.12 -11.98
CA GLY A 48 -1.27 -10.10 -11.92
C GLY A 48 -1.02 -10.72 -10.54
N TYR A 49 0.23 -11.16 -10.35
CA TYR A 49 0.73 -11.78 -9.11
C TYR A 49 2.15 -11.32 -8.75
N ASP A 50 2.69 -10.32 -9.45
CA ASP A 50 4.06 -9.84 -9.35
C ASP A 50 4.23 -8.61 -8.44
N SER A 51 3.15 -7.99 -7.94
CA SER A 51 3.25 -6.81 -7.06
C SER A 51 4.06 -7.08 -5.79
N THR A 52 4.00 -8.30 -5.24
CA THR A 52 4.77 -8.66 -4.04
C THR A 52 6.27 -8.59 -4.29
N GLU A 53 6.74 -9.24 -5.37
CA GLU A 53 8.17 -9.28 -5.68
C GLU A 53 8.69 -7.90 -6.07
N LYS A 54 7.92 -7.17 -6.89
CA LYS A 54 8.30 -5.81 -7.30
C LYS A 54 8.37 -4.82 -6.15
N LEU A 55 7.46 -4.91 -5.19
CA LEU A 55 7.54 -4.09 -3.99
C LEU A 55 8.78 -4.44 -3.16
N ILE A 56 9.08 -5.73 -2.97
CA ILE A 56 10.28 -6.17 -2.23
C ILE A 56 11.56 -5.67 -2.89
N GLU A 57 11.69 -5.83 -4.21
CA GLU A 57 12.81 -5.33 -5.02
C GLU A 57 13.06 -3.83 -4.74
N LEU A 58 12.01 -3.02 -4.91
CA LEU A 58 12.07 -1.57 -4.69
C LEU A 58 12.40 -1.19 -3.23
N VAL A 59 11.93 -1.94 -2.25
CA VAL A 59 12.27 -1.69 -0.84
C VAL A 59 13.73 -2.06 -0.54
N VAL A 60 14.20 -3.21 -1.04
CA VAL A 60 15.56 -3.70 -0.80
C VAL A 60 16.60 -2.73 -1.37
N GLU A 61 16.36 -2.20 -2.57
CA GLU A 61 17.20 -1.16 -3.18
C GLU A 61 17.34 0.11 -2.33
N ASN A 62 16.39 0.36 -1.41
CA ASN A 62 16.33 1.55 -0.57
C ASN A 62 16.39 1.22 0.94
N GLN A 63 16.76 -0.01 1.30
CA GLN A 63 16.61 -0.57 2.65
C GLN A 63 17.42 0.16 3.72
N LYS A 64 18.57 0.75 3.34
CA LYS A 64 19.46 1.49 4.25
C LYS A 64 18.77 2.70 4.91
N HIS A 65 17.81 3.31 4.22
CA HIS A 65 17.16 4.54 4.68
C HIS A 65 15.73 4.30 5.17
N VAL A 66 15.03 3.32 4.58
CA VAL A 66 13.63 3.05 4.89
C VAL A 66 13.45 2.37 6.25
N GLN A 67 12.54 2.90 7.06
CA GLN A 67 12.14 2.32 8.35
C GLN A 67 10.77 1.64 8.29
N TYR A 68 9.84 2.15 7.48
CA TYR A 68 8.46 1.65 7.39
C TYR A 68 7.98 1.66 5.93
N ILE A 69 7.20 0.64 5.57
CA ILE A 69 6.54 0.50 4.27
C ILE A 69 5.06 0.84 4.43
N LEU A 70 4.54 1.74 3.59
CA LEU A 70 3.16 2.18 3.58
C LEU A 70 2.55 1.94 2.20
N THR A 71 1.34 1.38 2.11
CA THR A 71 0.65 1.17 0.82
C THR A 71 -0.78 1.69 0.84
N HIS A 72 -1.30 2.18 -0.30
CA HIS A 72 -2.66 2.73 -0.41
C HIS A 72 -3.78 1.69 -0.32
N THR A 73 -3.48 0.39 -0.51
CA THR A 73 -4.32 -0.77 -0.20
C THR A 73 -3.43 -2.05 -0.19
N ILE A 74 -4.03 -3.24 -0.13
CA ILE A 74 -3.33 -4.53 -0.39
C ILE A 74 -3.37 -4.97 -1.87
N THR A 75 -3.92 -4.14 -2.75
CA THR A 75 -4.16 -4.43 -4.17
C THR A 75 -3.54 -3.35 -5.04
N PHE A 76 -2.88 -3.75 -6.13
CA PHE A 76 -2.37 -2.81 -7.13
C PHE A 76 -2.77 -3.29 -8.52
N GLY A 77 -2.82 -2.40 -9.52
CA GLY A 77 -3.14 -2.75 -10.88
C GLY A 77 -4.46 -3.53 -10.99
N GLY A 78 -5.48 -3.16 -10.20
CA GLY A 78 -6.67 -3.99 -10.01
C GLY A 78 -6.45 -5.07 -8.94
N PHE A 79 -6.55 -6.35 -9.29
CA PHE A 79 -6.47 -7.45 -8.33
C PHE A 79 -5.06 -8.06 -8.18
N ASN A 80 -3.97 -7.30 -8.40
CA ASN A 80 -2.62 -7.78 -8.12
C ASN A 80 -2.28 -7.60 -6.63
N LEU A 81 -2.65 -8.60 -5.83
CA LEU A 81 -2.58 -8.53 -4.36
C LEU A 81 -1.16 -8.74 -3.83
N ILE A 82 -0.75 -7.88 -2.90
CA ILE A 82 0.48 -8.07 -2.14
C ILE A 82 0.31 -9.04 -0.97
N ASN A 83 1.40 -9.72 -0.61
CA ASN A 83 1.49 -10.56 0.58
C ASN A 83 2.31 -9.87 1.68
N LEU A 84 1.63 -9.23 2.64
CA LEU A 84 2.27 -8.50 3.73
C LEU A 84 3.22 -9.37 4.56
N ARG A 85 2.88 -10.66 4.76
CA ARG A 85 3.75 -11.59 5.51
C ARG A 85 5.05 -11.85 4.76
N LYS A 86 4.99 -12.04 3.43
CA LYS A 86 6.19 -12.23 2.61
C LYS A 86 7.03 -10.97 2.60
N ILE A 87 6.42 -9.80 2.34
CA ILE A 87 7.14 -8.52 2.33
C ILE A 87 7.88 -8.28 3.65
N TYR A 88 7.19 -8.45 4.78
CA TYR A 88 7.82 -8.29 6.10
C TYR A 88 8.98 -9.28 6.31
N LYS A 89 8.81 -10.54 5.90
CA LYS A 89 9.85 -11.57 6.04
C LYS A 89 11.11 -11.24 5.25
N GLU A 90 10.96 -10.78 4.00
CA GLU A 90 12.11 -10.55 3.11
C GLU A 90 12.78 -9.19 3.34
N THR A 91 12.03 -8.18 3.78
CA THR A 91 12.56 -6.81 3.98
C THR A 91 12.95 -6.50 5.42
N GLU A 92 12.38 -7.25 6.38
CA GLU A 92 12.41 -6.99 7.82
C GLU A 92 11.90 -5.58 8.21
N LYS A 93 11.22 -4.89 7.29
CA LYS A 93 10.62 -3.58 7.53
C LYS A 93 9.15 -3.73 7.83
N PRO A 94 8.63 -3.11 8.91
CA PRO A 94 7.21 -3.12 9.16
C PRO A 94 6.42 -2.54 7.98
N ILE A 95 5.31 -3.20 7.65
CA ILE A 95 4.43 -2.81 6.55
C ILE A 95 3.02 -2.54 7.06
N ILE A 96 2.45 -1.43 6.60
CA ILE A 96 1.08 -1.01 6.86
C ILE A 96 0.39 -0.80 5.52
N ALA A 97 -0.66 -1.57 5.25
CA ALA A 97 -1.52 -1.36 4.08
C ALA A 97 -2.76 -0.60 4.53
N ILE A 98 -2.95 0.59 4.03
CA ILE A 98 -3.96 1.55 4.45
C ILE A 98 -5.15 1.45 3.50
N ASN A 99 -6.35 1.71 4.00
CA ASN A 99 -7.56 1.86 3.22
C ASN A 99 -8.29 3.10 3.72
N ASP A 100 -8.70 3.95 2.78
CA ASP A 100 -9.38 5.21 3.06
C ASP A 100 -10.84 5.00 3.51
N ARG A 101 -11.38 3.79 3.33
CA ARG A 101 -12.74 3.35 3.68
C ARG A 101 -12.75 1.89 4.12
N ASN A 102 -13.83 1.49 4.79
CA ASN A 102 -14.04 0.09 5.14
C ASN A 102 -14.20 -0.76 3.87
N VAL A 103 -13.75 -2.01 3.92
CA VAL A 103 -13.78 -2.93 2.79
C VAL A 103 -14.92 -3.93 2.94
N ASP A 104 -15.83 -3.98 1.97
CA ASP A 104 -16.81 -5.07 1.88
C ASP A 104 -16.12 -6.35 1.38
N LEU A 105 -15.65 -7.16 2.33
CA LEU A 105 -14.98 -8.42 2.04
C LEU A 105 -15.87 -9.38 1.24
N LYS A 106 -17.19 -9.39 1.45
CA LYS A 106 -18.11 -10.29 0.73
C LYS A 106 -18.18 -9.90 -0.75
N ALA A 107 -18.31 -8.61 -1.04
CA ALA A 107 -18.27 -8.09 -2.40
C ALA A 107 -16.94 -8.42 -3.08
N VAL A 108 -15.80 -8.15 -2.41
CA VAL A 108 -14.46 -8.46 -2.94
C VAL A 108 -14.31 -9.95 -3.28
N LEU A 109 -14.73 -10.84 -2.38
CA LEU A 109 -14.66 -12.29 -2.60
C LEU A 109 -15.54 -12.75 -3.78
N ASN A 110 -16.74 -12.18 -3.94
CA ASN A 110 -17.60 -12.49 -5.06
C ASN A 110 -16.98 -12.04 -6.39
N THR A 111 -16.45 -10.82 -6.46
CA THR A 111 -15.77 -10.32 -7.66
C THR A 111 -14.54 -11.17 -8.00
N LEU A 112 -13.75 -11.58 -7.00
CA LEU A 112 -12.61 -12.47 -7.22
C LEU A 112 -13.02 -13.82 -7.82
N LYS A 113 -14.08 -14.44 -7.28
CA LYS A 113 -14.62 -15.72 -7.80
C LYS A 113 -15.10 -15.59 -9.24
N GLN A 114 -15.79 -14.49 -9.57
CA GLN A 114 -16.32 -14.25 -10.91
C GLN A 114 -15.21 -13.95 -11.92
N LYS A 115 -14.26 -13.09 -11.57
CA LYS A 115 -13.20 -12.62 -12.48
C LYS A 115 -12.06 -13.62 -12.63
N PHE A 116 -11.78 -14.42 -11.59
CA PHE A 116 -10.67 -15.39 -11.58
C PHE A 116 -11.12 -16.79 -11.12
N PRO A 117 -12.10 -17.43 -11.79
CA PRO A 117 -12.72 -18.67 -11.31
C PRO A 117 -11.72 -19.82 -11.06
N LYS A 118 -10.61 -19.84 -11.82
CA LYS A 118 -9.55 -20.85 -11.67
C LYS A 118 -8.51 -20.51 -10.59
N ASN A 119 -8.30 -19.22 -10.29
CA ASN A 119 -7.14 -18.77 -9.51
C ASN A 119 -7.50 -17.90 -8.28
N TYR A 120 -8.79 -17.62 -8.04
CA TYR A 120 -9.23 -16.74 -6.95
C TYR A 120 -8.71 -17.18 -5.58
N LYS A 121 -8.57 -18.49 -5.33
CA LYS A 121 -8.09 -19.03 -4.05
C LYS A 121 -6.72 -18.47 -3.66
N GLN A 122 -5.81 -18.29 -4.62
CA GLN A 122 -4.48 -17.71 -4.37
C GLN A 122 -4.59 -16.24 -3.97
N LYS A 123 -5.43 -15.46 -4.68
CA LYS A 123 -5.70 -14.05 -4.37
C LYS A 123 -6.36 -13.89 -3.00
N VAL A 124 -7.35 -14.73 -2.68
CA VAL A 124 -8.01 -14.77 -1.36
C VAL A 124 -7.02 -15.08 -0.24
N ARG A 125 -6.05 -15.96 -0.48
CA ARG A 125 -5.00 -16.26 0.51
C ARG A 125 -4.20 -15.01 0.89
N ASN A 126 -3.92 -14.10 -0.05
CA ASN A 126 -3.24 -12.84 0.25
C ASN A 126 -4.11 -11.91 1.13
N ILE A 127 -5.43 -11.86 0.90
CA ILE A 127 -6.37 -11.12 1.77
C ILE A 127 -6.34 -11.69 3.19
N ILE A 128 -6.45 -13.01 3.34
CA ILE A 128 -6.40 -13.67 4.65
C ILE A 128 -5.05 -13.41 5.35
N ASN A 129 -3.95 -13.48 4.59
CA ASN A 129 -2.61 -13.23 5.11
C ASN A 129 -2.37 -11.78 5.55
N ALA A 130 -3.14 -10.81 5.03
CA ALA A 130 -3.09 -9.43 5.49
C ALA A 130 -3.59 -9.30 6.94
N GLY A 131 -4.39 -10.26 7.41
CA GLY A 131 -4.86 -10.35 8.78
C GLY A 131 -5.99 -9.36 9.08
N ASN A 132 -6.12 -9.00 10.35
CA ASN A 132 -7.20 -8.12 10.81
C ASN A 132 -7.14 -6.76 10.10
N LEU A 133 -8.32 -6.23 9.75
CA LEU A 133 -8.49 -4.84 9.34
C LEU A 133 -8.78 -4.02 10.59
N TYR A 134 -7.80 -3.23 11.01
CA TYR A 134 -7.93 -2.30 12.14
C TYR A 134 -8.54 -0.98 11.67
N GLN A 135 -9.14 -0.25 12.61
CA GLN A 135 -9.65 1.10 12.38
C GLN A 135 -8.98 2.06 13.36
N THR A 136 -8.63 3.24 12.89
CA THR A 136 -8.21 4.36 13.72
C THR A 136 -8.80 5.67 13.18
N LYS A 137 -8.61 6.77 13.90
CA LYS A 137 -9.01 8.11 13.47
C LYS A 137 -7.79 9.01 13.35
N ILE A 138 -7.74 9.78 12.26
CA ILE A 138 -6.68 10.76 11.99
C ILE A 138 -7.30 12.14 11.96
N GLN A 139 -6.72 13.06 12.72
CA GLN A 139 -7.03 14.48 12.63
C GLN A 139 -6.22 15.07 11.47
N THR A 140 -6.91 15.73 10.55
CA THR A 140 -6.30 16.42 9.40
C THR A 140 -6.79 17.86 9.35
N ALA A 141 -6.27 18.65 8.40
CA ALA A 141 -6.81 19.98 8.12
C ALA A 141 -8.32 19.94 7.76
N GLY A 142 -8.79 18.86 7.14
CA GLY A 142 -10.21 18.64 6.80
C GLY A 142 -11.07 18.07 7.93
N GLY A 143 -10.54 17.97 9.15
CA GLY A 143 -11.25 17.40 10.30
C GLY A 143 -10.86 15.95 10.61
N LEU A 144 -11.67 15.31 11.46
CA LEU A 144 -11.45 13.96 11.96
C LEU A 144 -11.96 12.92 10.95
N SER A 145 -11.07 12.09 10.43
CA SER A 145 -11.38 11.05 9.45
C SER A 145 -11.07 9.65 9.96
N SER A 146 -11.93 8.68 9.64
CA SER A 146 -11.62 7.26 9.88
C SER A 146 -10.67 6.71 8.82
N LEU A 147 -9.78 5.84 9.25
CA LEU A 147 -8.82 5.17 8.39
C LEU A 147 -8.70 3.71 8.81
N TYR A 148 -8.61 2.82 7.83
CA TYR A 148 -8.56 1.38 8.04
C TYR A 148 -7.19 0.88 7.61
N PHE A 149 -6.66 -0.15 8.26
CA PHE A 149 -5.36 -0.67 7.88
C PHE A 149 -5.13 -2.12 8.28
N HIS A 150 -4.33 -2.81 7.47
CA HIS A 150 -3.64 -4.03 7.84
C HIS A 150 -2.21 -3.70 8.28
N LYS A 151 -1.62 -4.53 9.14
CA LYS A 151 -0.23 -4.34 9.59
C LYS A 151 0.54 -5.65 9.74
N LYS A 152 1.84 -5.58 9.52
CA LYS A 152 2.79 -6.66 9.85
C LYS A 152 4.09 -6.07 10.40
N GLY A 153 4.60 -6.66 11.48
CA GLY A 153 5.87 -6.25 12.09
C GLY A 153 5.82 -5.00 12.97
N ILE A 154 4.64 -4.50 13.33
CA ILE A 154 4.45 -3.28 14.14
C ILE A 154 3.25 -3.41 15.08
N LYS A 155 3.28 -2.73 16.24
CA LYS A 155 2.14 -2.66 17.18
C LYS A 155 1.15 -1.58 16.77
N ILE A 156 -0.11 -1.68 17.23
CA ILE A 156 -1.18 -0.75 16.84
C ILE A 156 -0.85 0.70 17.21
N HIS A 157 -0.45 0.95 18.47
CA HIS A 157 -0.11 2.30 18.95
C HIS A 157 1.08 2.92 18.17
N GLU A 158 2.01 2.09 17.68
CA GLU A 158 3.11 2.57 16.85
C GLU A 158 2.61 2.95 15.45
N VAL A 159 1.64 2.23 14.88
CA VAL A 159 1.00 2.63 13.62
C VAL A 159 0.32 3.99 13.77
N GLU A 160 -0.43 4.20 14.86
CA GLU A 160 -1.11 5.48 15.12
C GLU A 160 -0.11 6.63 15.26
N THR A 161 0.98 6.41 15.98
CA THR A 161 2.09 7.37 16.11
C THR A 161 2.73 7.67 14.75
N LEU A 162 2.92 6.66 13.90
CA LEU A 162 3.47 6.84 12.55
C LEU A 162 2.55 7.72 11.71
N LEU A 163 1.26 7.39 11.68
CA LEU A 163 0.26 8.12 10.89
C LEU A 163 0.17 9.58 11.31
N GLN A 164 0.16 9.89 12.61
CA GLN A 164 0.19 11.27 13.12
C GLN A 164 1.39 12.08 12.60
N LYS A 165 2.53 11.44 12.36
CA LYS A 165 3.76 12.08 11.87
C LYS A 165 3.84 12.18 10.35
N THR A 166 3.04 11.39 9.63
CA THR A 166 3.15 11.24 8.18
C THR A 166 1.92 11.71 7.42
N CYS A 167 0.77 11.86 8.07
CA CYS A 167 -0.46 12.37 7.47
C CYS A 167 -0.58 13.86 7.78
N ILE A 168 -0.37 14.73 6.79
CA ILE A 168 -0.37 16.19 7.00
C ILE A 168 -1.62 16.81 6.37
N ASP A 169 -1.71 16.78 5.04
CA ASP A 169 -2.79 17.45 4.30
C ASP A 169 -4.00 16.55 4.11
N SER A 170 -3.81 15.23 4.25
CA SER A 170 -4.84 14.24 4.04
C SER A 170 -4.79 13.15 5.10
N LYS A 171 -5.84 12.32 5.16
CA LYS A 171 -5.84 11.13 6.03
C LYS A 171 -4.80 10.10 5.58
N LEU A 172 -4.33 10.14 4.33
CA LEU A 172 -3.28 9.26 3.85
C LEU A 172 -1.89 9.84 4.19
N PRO A 173 -0.92 8.98 4.51
CA PRO A 173 0.48 9.39 4.62
C PRO A 173 0.97 10.10 3.37
N GLU A 174 1.75 11.16 3.53
CA GLU A 174 2.23 12.00 2.43
C GLU A 174 2.96 11.19 1.35
N CYS A 175 3.76 10.18 1.73
CA CYS A 175 4.40 9.31 0.75
C CYS A 175 3.40 8.55 -0.15
N ILE A 176 2.25 8.13 0.39
CA ILE A 176 1.19 7.50 -0.42
C ILE A 176 0.46 8.57 -1.24
N ARG A 177 0.09 9.70 -0.62
CA ARG A 177 -0.61 10.78 -1.31
C ARG A 177 0.17 11.28 -2.52
N ILE A 178 1.49 11.43 -2.39
CA ILE A 178 2.37 11.84 -3.48
C ILE A 178 2.47 10.73 -4.54
N ALA A 179 2.63 9.46 -4.15
CA ALA A 179 2.64 8.33 -5.09
C ALA A 179 1.36 8.29 -5.93
N HIS A 180 0.20 8.51 -5.30
CA HIS A 180 -1.10 8.60 -5.95
C HIS A 180 -1.18 9.74 -6.97
N LEU A 181 -0.69 10.94 -6.61
CA LEU A 181 -0.67 12.09 -7.51
C LEU A 181 0.21 11.85 -8.74
N ILE A 182 1.38 11.25 -8.55
CA ILE A 182 2.27 10.85 -9.66
C ILE A 182 1.61 9.78 -10.53
N GLY A 183 0.95 8.79 -9.90
CA GLY A 183 0.24 7.73 -10.61
C GLY A 183 -0.87 8.23 -11.54
N LYS A 184 -1.49 9.38 -11.22
CA LYS A 184 -2.51 10.02 -12.06
C LYS A 184 -1.97 10.71 -13.32
N MET A 185 -0.66 10.85 -13.45
CA MET A 185 -0.04 11.46 -14.64
C MET A 185 0.09 10.48 -15.82
N PHE A 186 -0.11 9.18 -15.58
CA PHE A 186 -0.09 8.12 -16.59
C PHE A 186 -1.51 7.81 -17.09
#